data_AF-A0A0K1NM07-F1
#
_entry.id   AF-A0A0K1NM07-F1
#
_cell.length_a   1.000
_cell.length_b   1.000
_cell.length_c   1.000
_cell.angle_alpha   90.00
_cell.angle_beta   90.00
_cell.angle_gamma   90.00
#
_symmetry.space_group_name_H-M   'P 1'
#
loop_
_entity.id
_entity.type
_entity.pdbx_description
1 polymer ?
#
loop_
_entity_poly.entity_id
_entity_poly.type
_entity_poly.pdbx_seq_one_letter_code
_entity_poly.pdbx_strand_id
1 'polypeptide(L)'
;MKNKLGYIVLMLFIAQLAVILLSWLLTAAFPELPMHSLLSSEGIRWYFGSFVSNQLSPLLIYFIMAVMAGGACVRSRLYAAFRAQMAALCHRLTGSSACRYEFHYRERIGLRLALVEFIVYVVMMLLLTVVPHAILLSVTGQLFPSSFSSSFIPSLSFIIIIMSLSYGVASGTIDSVSKMHKVLVGGLEVGARLVPTYVIGIQLYMSVMYVFVL
;
A
#
# COMPACT_ATOMS: atom_id res chain seq x y z
N MET A 1 -10.70 18.91 6.08
CA MET A 1 -10.38 18.17 4.83
C MET A 1 -11.43 17.12 4.40
N LYS A 2 -12.55 16.90 5.13
CA LYS A 2 -13.54 15.85 4.82
C LYS A 2 -14.19 15.93 3.43
N ASN A 3 -14.29 17.13 2.83
CA ASN A 3 -15.04 17.28 1.57
C ASN A 3 -14.19 17.07 0.31
N LYS A 4 -12.85 17.14 0.40
CA LYS A 4 -11.98 17.05 -0.79
C LYS A 4 -12.06 15.69 -1.48
N LEU A 5 -12.10 14.60 -0.71
CA LEU A 5 -12.21 13.24 -1.26
C LEU A 5 -13.56 13.01 -1.96
N GLY A 6 -14.65 13.56 -1.40
CA GLY A 6 -15.97 13.49 -2.02
C GLY A 6 -16.02 14.18 -3.38
N TYR A 7 -15.43 15.38 -3.49
CA TYR A 7 -15.33 16.08 -4.77
C TYR A 7 -14.47 15.33 -5.79
N ILE A 8 -13.37 14.70 -5.37
CA ILE A 8 -12.53 13.89 -6.26
C ILE A 8 -13.33 12.70 -6.81
N VAL A 9 -14.05 11.99 -5.94
CA VAL A 9 -14.91 10.86 -6.35
C VAL A 9 -15.99 11.31 -7.33
N LEU A 10 -16.64 12.44 -7.07
CA LEU A 10 -17.63 13.01 -7.97
C LEU A 10 -17.03 13.36 -9.34
N MET A 11 -15.85 13.98 -9.37
CA MET A 11 -15.15 14.32 -10.61
C MET A 11 -14.74 13.07 -11.38
N LEU A 12 -14.28 12.02 -10.69
CA LEU A 12 -13.97 10.73 -11.34
C LEU A 12 -15.22 10.08 -11.95
N PHE A 13 -16.37 10.15 -11.27
CA PHE A 13 -17.64 9.67 -11.84
C PHE A 13 -18.06 10.46 -13.07
N ILE A 14 -17.97 11.79 -13.02
CA ILE A 14 -18.30 12.65 -14.16
C ILE A 14 -17.35 12.35 -15.32
N ALA A 15 -16.06 12.20 -15.05
CA ALA A 15 -15.08 11.83 -16.06
C ALA A 15 -15.36 10.44 -16.66
N GLN A 16 -15.80 9.47 -15.85
CA GLN A 16 -16.18 8.14 -16.34
C GLN A 16 -17.36 8.23 -17.32
N LEU A 17 -18.41 8.99 -16.96
CA LEU A 17 -19.56 9.22 -17.82
C LEU A 17 -19.14 9.95 -19.10
N ALA A 18 -18.26 10.95 -18.99
CA ALA A 18 -17.73 11.68 -20.12
C ALA A 18 -16.97 10.75 -21.07
N VAL A 19 -16.10 9.86 -20.57
CA VAL A 19 -15.36 8.89 -21.40
C VAL A 19 -16.32 7.94 -22.12
N ILE A 20 -17.34 7.42 -21.42
CA ILE A 20 -18.36 6.55 -22.02
C ILE A 20 -19.08 7.27 -23.16
N LEU A 21 -19.60 8.48 -22.91
CA LEU A 21 -20.37 9.24 -23.90
C LEU A 21 -19.50 9.76 -25.06
N LEU A 22 -18.30 10.27 -24.77
CA LEU A 22 -17.38 10.79 -25.78
C LEU A 22 -16.83 9.67 -26.66
N SER A 23 -16.50 8.51 -26.10
CA SER A 23 -16.04 7.36 -26.91
C SER A 23 -17.10 6.97 -27.94
N TRP A 24 -18.38 6.98 -27.55
CA TRP A 24 -19.48 6.73 -28.46
C TRP A 24 -19.66 7.85 -29.50
N LEU A 25 -19.72 9.11 -29.05
CA LEU A 25 -19.96 10.26 -29.92
C LEU A 25 -18.85 10.43 -30.97
N LEU A 26 -17.59 10.27 -30.55
CA LEU A 26 -16.43 10.37 -31.45
C LEU A 26 -16.39 9.25 -32.46
N THR A 27 -16.67 8.01 -32.03
CA THR A 27 -16.72 6.86 -32.96
C THR A 27 -17.89 7.00 -33.96
N ALA A 28 -19.01 7.61 -33.54
CA ALA A 28 -20.14 7.88 -34.43
C ALA A 28 -19.89 9.05 -35.39
N ALA A 29 -19.17 10.10 -34.96
CA ALA A 29 -18.88 11.28 -35.78
C ALA A 29 -17.69 11.07 -36.72
N PHE A 30 -16.68 10.30 -36.30
CA PHE A 30 -15.45 10.07 -37.03
C PHE A 30 -15.10 8.56 -37.03
N PRO A 31 -15.69 7.78 -37.95
CA PRO A 31 -15.49 6.33 -37.99
C PRO A 31 -14.07 5.91 -38.40
N GLU A 32 -13.24 6.82 -38.91
CA GLU A 32 -11.87 6.53 -39.33
C GLU A 32 -10.85 6.62 -38.19
N LEU A 33 -11.26 7.07 -37.00
CA LEU A 33 -10.37 7.09 -35.83
C LEU A 33 -10.19 5.66 -35.30
N PRO A 34 -8.96 5.25 -34.93
CA PRO A 34 -8.69 3.95 -34.30
C PRO A 34 -9.10 4.00 -32.81
N MET A 35 -10.37 4.30 -32.55
CA MET A 35 -10.94 4.43 -31.21
C MET A 35 -12.09 3.45 -31.04
N HIS A 36 -12.14 2.80 -29.88
CA HIS A 36 -13.20 1.87 -29.55
C HIS A 36 -14.29 2.54 -28.71
N SER A 37 -15.55 2.37 -29.14
CA SER A 37 -16.71 2.86 -28.38
C SER A 37 -17.03 1.91 -27.23
N LEU A 38 -17.11 2.45 -26.00
CA LEU A 38 -17.52 1.68 -24.81
C LEU A 38 -19.00 1.26 -24.83
N LEU A 39 -19.84 1.98 -25.60
CA LEU A 39 -21.27 1.69 -25.77
C LEU A 39 -21.55 0.69 -26.89
N SER A 40 -20.51 0.22 -27.61
CA SER A 40 -20.65 -0.86 -28.57
C SER A 40 -20.95 -2.19 -27.86
N SER A 41 -21.45 -3.19 -28.60
CA SER A 41 -21.70 -4.53 -28.06
C SER A 41 -20.43 -5.17 -27.49
N GLU A 42 -19.27 -4.91 -28.11
CA GLU A 42 -17.95 -5.34 -27.63
C GLU A 42 -17.52 -4.55 -26.38
N GLY A 43 -17.67 -3.22 -26.40
CA GLY A 43 -17.33 -2.34 -25.29
C GLY A 43 -18.12 -2.65 -24.02
N ILE A 44 -19.43 -2.92 -24.15
CA ILE A 44 -20.29 -3.31 -23.02
C ILE A 44 -19.85 -4.66 -22.46
N ARG A 45 -19.58 -5.66 -23.32
CA ARG A 45 -19.10 -6.98 -22.90
C ARG A 45 -17.75 -6.88 -22.19
N TRP A 46 -16.82 -6.07 -22.71
CA TRP A 46 -15.54 -5.84 -22.09
C TRP A 46 -15.68 -5.10 -20.74
N TYR A 47 -16.50 -4.04 -20.68
CA TYR A 47 -16.65 -3.23 -19.47
C TYR A 47 -17.19 -4.03 -18.29
N PHE A 48 -18.22 -4.85 -18.51
CA PHE A 48 -18.79 -5.71 -17.47
C PHE A 48 -17.99 -6.99 -17.24
N GLY A 49 -17.45 -7.60 -18.31
CA GLY A 49 -16.68 -8.84 -18.22
C GLY A 49 -15.31 -8.67 -17.56
N SER A 50 -14.63 -7.55 -17.83
CA SER A 50 -13.31 -7.23 -17.27
C SER A 50 -13.40 -6.43 -15.96
N PHE A 51 -14.60 -6.13 -15.45
CA PHE A 51 -14.76 -5.28 -14.27
C PHE A 51 -13.99 -5.85 -13.06
N VAL A 52 -14.17 -7.14 -12.76
CA VAL A 52 -13.53 -7.78 -11.60
C VAL A 52 -12.01 -7.89 -11.80
N SER A 53 -11.55 -8.28 -12.98
CA SER A 53 -10.11 -8.41 -13.28
C SER A 53 -9.39 -7.06 -13.22
N ASN A 54 -10.04 -5.99 -13.68
CA ASN A 54 -9.51 -4.63 -13.59
C ASN A 54 -9.36 -4.16 -12.13
N GLN A 55 -10.28 -4.56 -11.25
CA GLN A 55 -10.24 -4.20 -9.83
C GLN A 55 -9.20 -5.03 -9.05
N LEU A 56 -8.99 -6.29 -9.42
CA LEU A 56 -8.01 -7.22 -8.84
C LEU A 56 -6.56 -6.91 -9.25
N SER A 57 -6.21 -5.62 -9.39
CA SER A 57 -4.84 -5.21 -9.71
C SER A 57 -3.90 -5.38 -8.50
N PRO A 58 -2.58 -5.64 -8.71
CA PRO A 58 -1.60 -5.70 -7.63
C PRO A 58 -1.57 -4.46 -6.73
N LEU A 59 -1.97 -3.30 -7.27
CA LEU A 59 -2.05 -2.04 -6.54
C LEU A 59 -3.03 -2.11 -5.36
N LEU A 60 -4.12 -2.87 -5.49
CA LEU A 60 -5.08 -3.06 -4.39
C LEU A 60 -4.41 -3.75 -3.20
N ILE A 61 -3.63 -4.80 -3.45
CA ILE A 61 -2.93 -5.53 -2.41
C ILE A 61 -1.88 -4.64 -1.76
N TYR A 62 -1.11 -3.90 -2.55
CA TYR A 62 -0.12 -2.95 -2.04
C TYR A 62 -0.76 -1.90 -1.16
N PHE A 63 -1.92 -1.38 -1.57
CA PHE A 63 -2.70 -0.42 -0.80
C PHE A 63 -3.18 -1.01 0.53
N ILE A 64 -3.82 -2.18 0.53
CA ILE A 64 -4.33 -2.82 1.75
C ILE A 64 -3.18 -3.10 2.73
N MET A 65 -2.08 -3.67 2.24
CA MET A 65 -0.90 -4.00 3.05
C MET A 65 -0.25 -2.74 3.64
N ALA A 66 -0.07 -1.68 2.85
CA ALA A 66 0.53 -0.43 3.31
C ALA A 66 -0.32 0.28 4.37
N VAL A 67 -1.65 0.29 4.18
CA VAL A 67 -2.59 0.89 5.14
C VAL A 67 -2.60 0.12 6.46
N MET A 68 -2.59 -1.22 6.42
CA MET A 68 -2.49 -2.04 7.62
C MET A 68 -1.16 -1.81 8.35
N ALA A 69 -0.04 -1.77 7.61
CA ALA A 69 1.29 -1.50 8.17
C ALA A 69 1.37 -0.10 8.82
N GLY A 70 0.90 0.93 8.12
CA GLY A 70 0.86 2.29 8.65
C GLY A 70 -0.01 2.42 9.89
N GLY A 71 -1.21 1.81 9.88
CA GLY A 71 -2.10 1.77 11.03
C GLY A 71 -1.49 1.06 12.23
N ALA A 72 -0.83 -0.08 11.99
CA ALA A 72 -0.09 -0.81 13.01
C ALA A 72 0.98 0.09 13.63
N CYS A 73 1.89 0.68 12.84
CA CYS A 73 3.00 1.50 13.33
C CYS A 73 2.58 2.71 14.17
N VAL A 74 1.49 3.36 13.79
CA VAL A 74 1.00 4.55 14.50
C VAL A 74 0.31 4.13 15.80
N ARG A 75 -0.58 3.13 15.75
CA ARG A 75 -1.37 2.71 16.92
C ARG A 75 -0.56 1.90 17.94
N SER A 76 0.50 1.20 17.52
CA SER A 76 1.44 0.51 18.42
C SER A 76 2.43 1.45 19.11
N ARG A 77 2.48 2.72 18.68
CA ARG A 77 3.48 3.74 19.07
C ARG A 77 4.92 3.45 18.64
N LEU A 78 5.14 2.44 17.78
CA LEU A 78 6.48 2.12 17.26
C LEU A 78 7.10 3.35 16.56
N TYR A 79 6.34 4.08 15.76
CA TYR A 79 6.84 5.29 15.09
C TYR A 79 7.25 6.39 16.07
N ALA A 80 6.48 6.60 17.14
CA ALA A 80 6.79 7.59 18.16
C ALA A 80 8.06 7.20 18.95
N ALA A 81 8.18 5.93 19.32
CA ALA A 81 9.36 5.39 20.00
C ALA A 81 10.61 5.47 19.11
N PHE A 82 10.48 5.11 17.83
CA PHE A 82 11.57 5.23 16.87
C PHE A 82 12.02 6.69 16.69
N ARG A 83 11.08 7.62 16.52
CA ARG A 83 11.39 9.06 16.41
C ARG A 83 12.06 9.60 17.67
N ALA A 84 11.59 9.21 18.85
CA ALA A 84 12.19 9.60 20.12
C ALA A 84 13.61 9.03 20.29
N GLN A 85 13.85 7.79 19.85
CA GLN A 85 15.18 7.19 19.87
C GLN A 85 16.12 7.88 18.87
N MET A 86 15.66 8.17 17.65
CA MET A 86 16.44 8.94 16.67
C MET A 86 16.79 10.33 17.19
N ALA A 87 15.83 11.04 17.79
CA ALA A 87 16.07 12.34 18.39
C ALA A 87 17.12 12.28 19.50
N ALA A 88 17.06 11.25 20.36
CA ALA A 88 18.08 11.03 21.39
C ALA A 88 19.47 10.70 20.81
N LEU A 89 19.53 10.00 19.68
CA LEU A 89 20.78 9.64 19.00
C LEU A 89 21.40 10.85 18.29
N CYS A 90 20.59 11.64 17.58
CA CYS A 90 21.01 12.93 17.03
C CYS A 90 21.49 13.87 18.14
N HIS A 91 20.77 13.98 19.25
CA HIS A 91 21.15 14.86 20.37
C HIS A 91 22.47 14.44 21.04
N ARG A 92 22.79 13.13 21.12
CA ARG A 92 24.11 12.66 21.54
C ARG A 92 25.24 13.12 20.62
N LEU A 93 24.96 13.25 19.33
CA LEU A 93 25.92 13.77 18.35
C LEU A 93 26.02 15.30 18.40
N THR A 94 24.95 16.01 18.82
CA THR A 94 24.89 17.49 18.82
C THR A 94 25.20 18.16 20.17
N GLY A 95 25.48 17.40 21.24
CA GLY A 95 26.01 17.93 22.51
C GLY A 95 25.14 18.97 23.26
N SER A 96 23.89 19.18 22.84
CA SER A 96 22.96 20.07 23.56
C SER A 96 22.33 19.33 24.74
N SER A 97 21.66 20.02 25.65
CA SER A 97 21.09 19.43 26.88
C SER A 97 19.64 19.86 27.04
N ALA A 98 18.69 19.18 26.39
CA ALA A 98 17.27 19.38 26.69
C ALA A 98 16.41 18.14 26.38
N CYS A 99 15.53 17.83 27.34
CA CYS A 99 14.44 16.85 27.30
C CYS A 99 14.82 15.36 27.43
N ARG A 100 14.91 14.91 28.68
CA ARG A 100 14.98 13.51 29.09
C ARG A 100 13.62 12.86 28.89
N TYR A 101 13.35 12.33 27.70
CA TYR A 101 12.23 11.40 27.51
C TYR A 101 12.54 10.13 28.32
N GLU A 102 11.83 9.93 29.43
CA GLU A 102 11.99 8.73 30.25
C GLU A 102 11.40 7.53 29.52
N PHE A 103 12.20 6.94 28.63
CA PHE A 103 11.92 5.63 28.10
C PHE A 103 11.84 4.64 29.27
N HIS A 104 10.63 4.15 29.54
CA HIS A 104 10.47 2.99 30.41
C HIS A 104 11.28 1.82 29.83
N TYR A 105 11.94 1.05 30.70
CA TYR A 105 12.79 -0.10 30.32
C TYR A 105 12.11 -1.06 29.32
N ARG A 106 10.79 -1.20 29.42
CA ARG A 106 9.93 -2.02 28.55
C ARG A 106 9.94 -1.59 27.09
N GLU A 107 9.90 -0.28 26.82
CA GLU A 107 9.91 0.26 25.45
C GLU A 107 11.25 0.02 24.75
N ARG A 108 12.37 0.12 25.51
CA ARG A 108 13.71 -0.16 24.98
C ARG A 108 13.88 -1.63 24.60
N ILE A 109 13.34 -2.56 25.41
CA ILE A 109 13.35 -3.99 25.08
C ILE A 109 12.50 -4.23 23.84
N GLY A 110 11.29 -3.68 23.79
CA GLY A 110 10.40 -3.82 22.62
C GLY A 110 11.03 -3.31 21.33
N LEU A 111 11.76 -2.19 21.39
CA LEU A 111 12.43 -1.63 20.22
C LEU A 111 13.63 -2.49 19.79
N ARG A 112 14.40 -3.05 20.73
CA ARG A 112 15.46 -4.03 20.39
C ARG A 112 14.87 -5.27 19.73
N LEU A 113 13.74 -5.79 20.23
CA LEU A 113 13.05 -6.93 19.64
C LEU A 113 12.64 -6.66 18.19
N ALA A 114 11.96 -5.53 17.95
CA ALA A 114 11.57 -5.12 16.60
C ALA A 114 12.79 -4.95 15.67
N LEU A 115 13.89 -4.40 16.18
CA LEU A 115 15.15 -4.27 15.43
C LEU A 115 15.74 -5.63 15.06
N VAL A 116 15.72 -6.60 15.98
CA VAL A 116 16.17 -7.98 15.69
C VAL A 116 15.31 -8.61 14.60
N GLU A 117 13.99 -8.50 14.68
CA GLU A 117 13.07 -9.00 13.65
C GLU A 117 13.37 -8.39 12.27
N PHE A 118 13.64 -7.08 12.23
CA PHE A 118 14.03 -6.41 10.99
C PHE A 118 15.36 -6.94 10.43
N ILE A 119 16.38 -7.11 11.28
CA ILE A 119 17.67 -7.68 10.86
C ILE A 119 17.47 -9.09 10.30
N VAL A 120 16.70 -9.93 10.98
CA VAL A 120 16.40 -11.30 10.52
C VAL A 120 15.73 -11.28 9.15
N TYR A 121 14.75 -10.38 8.94
CA TYR A 121 14.12 -10.21 7.63
C TYR A 121 15.11 -9.77 6.54
N VAL A 122 15.98 -8.79 6.83
CA VAL A 122 17.00 -8.34 5.87
C VAL A 122 17.97 -9.47 5.53
N VAL A 123 18.44 -10.21 6.52
CA VAL A 123 19.31 -11.39 6.31
C VAL A 123 18.60 -12.43 5.46
N MET A 124 17.33 -12.74 5.76
CA MET A 124 16.54 -13.70 4.98
C MET A 124 16.35 -13.25 3.53
N MET A 125 16.00 -11.97 3.30
CA MET A 125 15.86 -11.41 1.96
C MET A 125 17.20 -11.39 1.20
N LEU A 126 18.32 -11.12 1.87
CA LEU A 126 19.65 -11.20 1.27
C LEU A 126 20.03 -12.64 0.92
N LEU A 127 19.72 -13.60 1.81
CA LEU A 127 19.98 -15.02 1.56
C LEU A 127 19.20 -15.51 0.32
N LEU A 128 17.93 -15.10 0.20
CA LEU A 128 17.05 -15.46 -0.91
C LEU A 128 17.41 -14.76 -2.23
N THR A 129 18.20 -13.68 -2.20
CA THR A 129 18.58 -12.89 -3.39
C THR A 129 20.03 -13.12 -3.85
N VAL A 130 20.97 -13.39 -2.94
CA VAL A 130 22.41 -13.48 -3.23
C VAL A 130 22.90 -14.92 -3.39
N VAL A 131 22.23 -15.91 -2.79
CA VAL A 131 22.65 -17.31 -2.89
C VAL A 131 22.41 -17.84 -4.31
N PRO A 132 23.41 -18.47 -4.96
CA PRO A 132 23.35 -18.94 -6.34
C PRO A 132 22.40 -20.13 -6.58
N HIS A 133 21.54 -20.47 -5.61
CA HIS A 133 20.38 -21.35 -5.76
C HIS A 133 19.13 -20.46 -5.62
N ALA A 134 18.95 -19.57 -6.61
CA ALA A 134 18.06 -18.43 -6.51
C ALA A 134 16.59 -18.82 -6.73
N ILE A 135 15.89 -19.16 -5.65
CA ILE A 135 14.47 -19.52 -5.67
C ILE A 135 13.56 -18.31 -5.99
N LEU A 136 14.05 -17.07 -5.76
CA LEU A 136 13.29 -15.83 -5.94
C LEU A 136 13.73 -14.94 -7.12
N LEU A 137 14.83 -15.29 -7.82
CA LEU A 137 15.18 -14.63 -9.09
C LEU A 137 14.40 -15.27 -10.25
N SER A 138 14.13 -14.46 -11.27
CA SER A 138 13.70 -14.99 -12.56
C SER A 138 14.76 -15.94 -13.11
N VAL A 139 14.34 -16.93 -13.90
CA VAL A 139 15.21 -17.91 -14.61
C VAL A 139 16.34 -17.23 -15.41
N THR A 140 16.19 -15.92 -15.69
CA THR A 140 17.15 -15.08 -16.43
C THR A 140 18.17 -14.33 -15.56
N GLY A 141 18.13 -14.43 -14.23
CA GLY A 141 19.04 -13.69 -13.34
C GLY A 141 18.76 -12.18 -13.25
N GLN A 142 17.65 -11.70 -13.84
CA GLN A 142 17.25 -10.31 -13.76
C GLN A 142 16.43 -10.02 -12.48
N LEU A 143 16.76 -8.91 -11.81
CA LEU A 143 16.02 -8.42 -10.62
C LEU A 143 14.64 -7.85 -10.99
N PHE A 144 14.47 -7.37 -12.22
CA PHE A 144 13.21 -6.89 -12.79
C PHE A 144 13.00 -7.50 -14.18
N PRO A 145 11.81 -8.04 -14.52
CA PRO A 145 10.66 -8.40 -13.70
C PRO A 145 10.85 -9.79 -13.07
N SER A 146 10.94 -9.84 -11.73
CA SER A 146 11.06 -11.10 -10.98
C SER A 146 10.03 -11.18 -9.85
N SER A 147 9.78 -12.39 -9.33
CA SER A 147 8.93 -12.60 -8.15
C SER A 147 9.35 -11.74 -6.95
N PHE A 148 10.65 -11.47 -6.81
CA PHE A 148 11.18 -10.55 -5.82
C PHE A 148 10.63 -9.12 -5.98
N SER A 149 10.65 -8.57 -7.20
CA SER A 149 10.16 -7.21 -7.47
C SER A 149 8.66 -7.02 -7.20
N SER A 150 7.84 -8.04 -7.54
CA SER A 150 6.39 -8.01 -7.31
C SER A 150 6.03 -8.21 -5.83
N SER A 151 6.82 -8.98 -5.08
CA SER A 151 6.55 -9.26 -3.66
C SER A 151 7.24 -8.31 -2.69
N PHE A 152 8.11 -7.40 -3.16
CA PHE A 152 8.87 -6.50 -2.29
C PHE A 152 7.95 -5.60 -1.43
N ILE A 153 6.99 -4.89 -2.04
CA ILE A 153 6.09 -3.99 -1.33
C ILE A 153 5.20 -4.72 -0.31
N PRO A 154 4.53 -5.83 -0.66
CA PRO A 154 3.78 -6.65 0.31
C PRO A 154 4.66 -7.19 1.44
N SER A 155 5.85 -7.70 1.13
CA SER A 155 6.75 -8.31 2.13
C SER A 155 7.28 -7.27 3.13
N LEU A 156 7.64 -6.06 2.65
CA LEU A 156 8.06 -4.96 3.50
C LEU A 156 6.92 -4.50 4.43
N SER A 157 5.70 -4.39 3.89
CA SER A 157 4.53 -4.06 4.68
C SER A 157 4.25 -5.13 5.76
N PHE A 158 4.44 -6.41 5.41
CA PHE A 158 4.26 -7.52 6.33
C PHE A 158 5.26 -7.50 7.50
N ILE A 159 6.56 -7.29 7.23
CA ILE A 159 7.55 -7.20 8.31
C ILE A 159 7.29 -6.00 9.22
N ILE A 160 6.85 -4.87 8.66
CA ILE A 160 6.48 -3.69 9.45
C ILE A 160 5.30 -3.99 10.39
N ILE A 161 4.31 -4.76 9.93
CA ILE A 161 3.20 -5.22 10.77
C ILE A 161 3.72 -6.10 11.91
N ILE A 162 4.58 -7.09 11.62
CA ILE A 162 5.16 -7.98 12.64
C ILE A 162 5.92 -7.15 13.69
N MET A 163 6.84 -6.30 13.27
CA MET A 163 7.63 -5.43 14.15
C MET A 163 6.74 -4.57 15.04
N SER A 164 5.68 -4.00 14.47
CA SER A 164 4.73 -3.16 15.18
C SER A 164 3.95 -3.94 16.24
N LEU A 165 3.58 -5.18 15.95
CA LEU A 165 2.85 -6.05 16.87
C LEU A 165 3.77 -6.54 18.00
N SER A 166 4.95 -7.03 17.66
CA SER A 166 5.97 -7.48 18.63
C SER A 166 6.41 -6.36 19.56
N TYR A 167 6.62 -5.15 19.02
CA TYR A 167 6.86 -3.96 19.82
C TYR A 167 5.68 -3.67 20.76
N GLY A 168 4.46 -3.69 20.24
CA GLY A 168 3.27 -3.34 21.01
C GLY A 168 3.02 -4.30 22.18
N VAL A 169 3.27 -5.60 21.97
CA VAL A 169 3.20 -6.62 23.02
C VAL A 169 4.33 -6.45 24.05
N ALA A 170 5.58 -6.30 23.60
CA ALA A 170 6.73 -6.14 24.50
C ALA A 170 6.68 -4.85 25.34
N SER A 171 6.20 -3.76 24.75
CA SER A 171 6.00 -2.48 25.43
C SER A 171 4.80 -2.48 26.37
N GLY A 172 3.88 -3.45 26.27
CA GLY A 172 2.60 -3.44 26.98
C GLY A 172 1.63 -2.37 26.50
N THR A 173 1.72 -1.94 25.24
CA THR A 173 0.68 -1.09 24.63
C THR A 173 -0.48 -1.95 24.10
N ILE A 174 -0.19 -3.20 23.74
CA ILE A 174 -1.14 -4.20 23.28
C ILE A 174 -1.21 -5.35 24.29
N ASP A 175 -2.18 -5.29 25.19
CA ASP A 175 -2.32 -6.27 26.28
C ASP A 175 -3.26 -7.44 25.95
N SER A 176 -3.94 -7.41 24.80
CA SER A 176 -4.95 -8.39 24.44
C SER A 176 -5.03 -8.59 22.93
N VAL A 177 -5.38 -9.81 22.51
CA VAL A 177 -5.65 -10.16 21.12
C VAL A 177 -6.74 -9.27 20.51
N SER A 178 -7.73 -8.84 21.32
CA SER A 178 -8.76 -7.89 20.85
C SER A 178 -8.17 -6.52 20.52
N LYS A 179 -7.23 -6.02 21.34
CA LYS A 179 -6.51 -4.76 21.04
C LYS A 179 -5.64 -4.91 19.80
N MET A 180 -4.95 -6.04 19.65
CA MET A 180 -4.16 -6.35 18.45
C MET A 180 -5.01 -6.29 17.18
N HIS A 181 -6.18 -6.92 17.17
CA HIS A 181 -7.09 -6.86 16.03
C HIS A 181 -7.58 -5.42 15.76
N LYS A 182 -7.93 -4.65 16.80
CA LYS A 182 -8.32 -3.23 16.67
C LYS A 182 -7.20 -2.34 16.12
N VAL A 183 -5.94 -2.67 16.38
CA VAL A 183 -4.79 -1.96 15.82
C VAL A 183 -4.71 -2.19 14.30
N LEU A 184 -4.89 -3.43 13.85
CA LEU A 184 -4.86 -3.80 12.42
C LEU A 184 -6.05 -3.22 11.65
N VAL A 185 -7.27 -3.47 12.12
CA VAL A 185 -8.52 -2.92 11.53
C VAL A 185 -8.47 -1.39 11.52
N GLY A 186 -7.85 -0.82 12.55
CA GLY A 186 -7.67 0.59 12.70
C GLY A 186 -6.93 1.31 11.58
N GLY A 187 -5.95 0.64 10.96
CA GLY A 187 -5.33 1.14 9.74
C GLY A 187 -6.33 1.14 8.59
N LEU A 188 -7.02 0.00 8.42
CA LEU A 188 -7.99 -0.20 7.35
C LEU A 188 -9.14 0.79 7.39
N GLU A 189 -9.65 1.17 8.57
CA GLU A 189 -10.67 2.21 8.74
C GLU A 189 -10.26 3.57 8.15
N VAL A 190 -8.98 3.92 8.28
CA VAL A 190 -8.45 5.17 7.73
C VAL A 190 -8.30 5.05 6.22
N GLY A 191 -7.77 3.92 5.74
CA GLY A 191 -7.62 3.66 4.30
C GLY A 191 -8.94 3.45 3.57
N ALA A 192 -10.00 2.97 4.25
CA ALA A 192 -11.32 2.76 3.68
C ALA A 192 -11.89 4.03 3.03
N ARG A 193 -11.48 5.22 3.51
CA ARG A 193 -11.85 6.51 2.91
C ARG A 193 -11.33 6.71 1.49
N LEU A 194 -10.24 6.03 1.11
CA LEU A 194 -9.62 6.12 -0.21
C LEU A 194 -10.08 5.01 -1.15
N VAL A 195 -10.73 3.95 -0.64
CA VAL A 195 -11.20 2.82 -1.44
C VAL A 195 -12.14 3.25 -2.58
N PRO A 196 -13.17 4.12 -2.36
CA PRO A 196 -14.03 4.56 -3.46
C PRO A 196 -13.26 5.29 -4.55
N THR A 197 -12.29 6.13 -4.17
CA THR A 197 -11.43 6.86 -5.12
C THR A 197 -10.59 5.88 -5.95
N TYR A 198 -10.03 4.84 -5.32
CA TYR A 198 -9.27 3.80 -6.01
C TYR A 198 -10.15 3.02 -7.01
N VAL A 199 -11.32 2.53 -6.57
CA VAL A 199 -12.20 1.69 -7.38
C VAL A 199 -12.65 2.41 -8.66
N ILE A 200 -13.04 3.68 -8.54
CA ILE A 200 -13.48 4.47 -9.69
C ILE A 200 -12.28 4.88 -10.54
N GLY A 201 -11.16 5.25 -9.90
CA GLY A 201 -9.94 5.65 -10.59
C GLY A 201 -9.37 4.55 -11.47
N ILE A 202 -9.29 3.30 -10.97
CA ILE A 202 -8.78 2.18 -11.76
C ILE A 202 -9.74 1.81 -12.89
N GLN A 203 -11.06 1.87 -12.65
CA GLN A 203 -12.05 1.61 -13.70
C GLN A 203 -11.96 2.65 -14.82
N LEU A 204 -11.76 3.91 -14.46
CA LEU A 204 -11.56 5.01 -15.41
C LEU A 204 -10.28 4.86 -16.22
N TYR A 205 -9.17 4.54 -15.55
CA TYR A 205 -7.91 4.25 -16.23
C TYR A 205 -8.06 3.13 -17.26
N MET A 206 -8.68 2.01 -16.87
CA MET A 206 -8.88 0.89 -17.78
C MET A 206 -9.84 1.23 -18.92
N SER A 207 -10.88 2.01 -18.65
CA SER A 207 -11.83 2.47 -19.66
C SER A 207 -11.16 3.38 -20.70
N VAL A 208 -10.26 4.27 -20.26
CA VAL A 208 -9.44 5.10 -21.17
C VAL A 208 -8.49 4.21 -21.99
N MET A 209 -7.83 3.23 -21.36
CA MET A 209 -6.97 2.29 -22.09
C MET A 209 -7.72 1.48 -23.14
N TYR A 210 -8.94 1.03 -22.84
CA TYR A 210 -9.79 0.37 -23.83
C TYR A 210 -10.13 1.27 -25.01
N VAL A 211 -10.46 2.55 -24.77
CA VAL A 211 -10.88 3.45 -25.85
C VAL A 211 -9.74 3.76 -26.83
N PHE A 212 -8.50 3.87 -26.35
CA PHE A 212 -7.38 4.39 -27.15
C PHE A 212 -6.33 3.36 -27.57
N VAL A 213 -6.24 2.22 -26.87
CA VAL A 213 -5.10 1.29 -27.03
C VAL A 213 -5.53 -0.14 -27.33
N LEU A 214 -6.68 -0.58 -26.78
CA LEU A 214 -7.14 -1.96 -26.85
C LEU A 214 -8.16 -2.14 -27.97
#